data_AF-A0AA38CBC8-F1
#
_entry.id   AF-A0AA38CBC8-F1
#
_cell.length_a   1.000
_cell.length_b   1.000
_cell.length_c   1.000
_cell.angle_alpha   90.00
_cell.angle_beta   90.00
_cell.angle_gamma   90.00
#
_symmetry.space_group_name_H-M   'P 1'
#
loop_
_entity.id
_entity.type
_entity.pdbx_description
1 polymer ?
#
loop_
_entity_poly.entity_id
_entity_poly.type
_entity_poly.pdbx_seq_one_letter_code
_entity_poly.pdbx_strand_id
1 'polypeptide(L)'
;MGNKRFGVLLAAPATNYVKKTHGGYFNLFVKMMGEEGETWDMFRAYDRHLPALDDLHKYDGFLITGSKSDAHGDALWVLQLCELLRNIHAKRIKVVGICFGDQ
;
A
#
# COMPACT_ATOMS: atom_id res chain seq x y z
N MET A 1 18.87 7.91 -14.81
CA MET A 1 17.60 7.20 -14.71
C MET A 1 17.02 7.58 -13.36
N GLY A 2 15.82 8.17 -13.30
CA GLY A 2 15.27 8.65 -12.02
C GLY A 2 15.10 7.50 -11.04
N ASN A 3 15.38 7.73 -9.75
CA ASN A 3 15.11 6.74 -8.71
C ASN A 3 13.61 6.45 -8.68
N LYS A 4 13.22 5.19 -8.92
CA LYS A 4 11.80 4.80 -8.87
C LYS A 4 11.29 4.92 -7.44
N ARG A 5 10.03 5.30 -7.29
CA ARG A 5 9.37 5.42 -5.99
C ARG A 5 8.05 4.66 -5.95
N PHE A 6 7.87 3.88 -4.90
CA PHE A 6 6.68 3.05 -4.68
C PHE A 6 6.05 3.33 -3.32
N GLY A 7 4.73 3.15 -3.23
CA GLY A 7 3.98 3.24 -1.98
C GLY A 7 3.46 1.87 -1.53
N VAL A 8 3.55 1.56 -0.24
CA VAL A 8 2.92 0.38 0.36
C VAL A 8 1.74 0.81 1.22
N LEU A 9 0.54 0.45 0.78
CA LEU A 9 -0.73 0.68 1.47
C LEU A 9 -1.01 -0.52 2.39
N LEU A 10 -0.69 -0.38 3.67
CA LEU A 10 -0.94 -1.39 4.69
C LEU A 10 -2.45 -1.45 5.00
N ALA A 11 -3.08 -2.59 4.72
CA ALA A 11 -4.49 -2.84 5.01
C ALA A 11 -4.73 -3.50 6.38
N ALA A 12 -3.66 -3.80 7.13
CA ALA A 12 -3.75 -4.27 8.51
C ALA A 12 -2.47 -3.95 9.32
N PRO A 13 -2.57 -3.80 10.65
CA PRO A 13 -1.39 -3.78 11.50
C PRO A 13 -0.70 -5.15 11.49
N ALA A 14 0.63 -5.14 11.52
CA ALA A 14 1.40 -6.38 11.62
C ALA A 14 1.15 -7.10 12.95
N THR A 15 0.98 -8.43 12.90
CA THR A 15 0.92 -9.27 14.11
C THR A 15 2.26 -9.25 14.84
N ASN A 16 2.27 -9.61 16.13
CA ASN A 16 3.52 -9.68 16.91
C ASN A 16 4.55 -10.62 16.27
N TYR A 17 4.09 -11.72 15.68
CA TYR A 17 4.96 -12.64 14.92
C TYR A 17 5.63 -11.92 13.73
N VAL A 18 4.85 -11.27 12.86
CA VAL A 18 5.39 -10.59 11.67
C VAL A 18 6.30 -9.43 12.07
N LYS A 19 5.96 -8.68 13.13
CA LYS A 19 6.83 -7.63 13.69
C LYS A 19 8.18 -8.21 14.14
N LYS A 20 8.18 -9.31 14.89
CA LYS A 20 9.40 -9.93 15.41
C LYS A 20 10.26 -10.54 14.31
N THR A 21 9.65 -11.21 13.33
CA THR A 21 10.37 -11.97 12.29
C THR A 21 10.82 -11.10 11.12
N HIS A 22 10.04 -10.07 10.77
CA HIS A 22 10.27 -9.28 9.56
C HIS A 22 10.31 -7.76 9.80
N GLY A 23 10.04 -7.28 11.02
CA GLY A 23 9.90 -5.84 11.28
C GLY A 23 8.59 -5.24 10.81
N GLY A 24 7.60 -6.07 10.43
CA GLY A 24 6.28 -5.65 9.96
C GLY A 24 6.04 -5.94 8.47
N TYR A 25 4.79 -5.73 8.02
CA TYR A 25 4.40 -6.01 6.63
C TYR A 25 5.13 -5.13 5.62
N PHE A 26 5.41 -3.87 5.95
CA PHE A 26 6.19 -2.98 5.08
C PHE A 26 7.55 -3.59 4.73
N ASN A 27 8.35 -3.90 5.74
CA ASN A 27 9.67 -4.51 5.56
C ASN A 27 9.61 -5.87 4.86
N LEU A 28 8.59 -6.68 5.15
CA LEU A 28 8.38 -7.96 4.46
C LEU A 28 8.25 -7.75 2.95
N PHE A 29 7.39 -6.84 2.50
CA PHE A 29 7.16 -6.61 1.07
C PHE A 29 8.32 -5.89 0.39
N VAL A 30 8.93 -4.89 1.03
CA VAL A 30 10.13 -4.22 0.48
C VAL A 30 11.27 -5.22 0.32
N LYS A 31 11.46 -6.16 1.25
CA LYS A 31 12.47 -7.22 1.12
C LYS A 31 12.19 -8.18 -0.06
N MET A 32 10.92 -8.43 -0.38
CA MET A 32 10.55 -9.35 -1.46
C MET A 32 10.55 -8.69 -2.84
N MET A 33 10.22 -7.41 -2.91
CA MET A 33 9.90 -6.72 -4.18
C MET A 33 10.85 -5.58 -4.52
N GLY A 34 11.57 -5.02 -3.54
CA GLY A 34 12.40 -3.83 -3.73
C GLY A 34 13.72 -4.14 -4.43
N GLU A 35 14.10 -3.26 -5.35
CA GLU A 35 15.40 -3.27 -6.04
C GLU A 35 16.33 -2.15 -5.54
N GLU A 36 17.63 -2.26 -5.83
CA GLU A 36 18.60 -1.24 -5.47
C GLU A 36 18.28 0.11 -6.15
N GLY A 37 18.32 1.19 -5.37
CA GLY A 37 18.03 2.55 -5.85
C GLY A 37 16.55 2.94 -5.82
N GLU A 38 15.65 2.02 -5.44
CA GLU A 38 14.23 2.33 -5.28
C GLU A 38 13.92 2.96 -3.91
N THR A 39 12.97 3.89 -3.89
CA THR A 39 12.42 4.47 -2.66
C THR A 39 11.04 3.88 -2.38
N TRP A 40 10.80 3.45 -1.14
CA TRP A 40 9.53 2.86 -0.73
C TRP A 40 8.94 3.65 0.44
N ASP A 41 7.72 4.16 0.28
CA ASP A 41 6.99 4.89 1.33
C ASP A 41 5.91 4.01 1.95
N MET A 42 5.68 4.15 3.25
CA MET A 42 4.69 3.38 3.99
C MET A 42 3.45 4.22 4.31
N PHE A 43 2.28 3.67 4.01
CA PHE A 43 0.98 4.27 4.30
C PHE A 43 0.13 3.29 5.11
N ARG A 44 -0.32 3.69 6.31
CA ARG A 44 -1.24 2.89 7.13
C ARG A 44 -2.67 3.14 6.69
N ALA A 45 -3.06 2.53 5.56
CA ALA A 45 -4.40 2.68 5.00
C ALA A 45 -5.49 2.24 5.98
N TYR A 46 -5.26 1.17 6.76
CA TYR A 46 -6.17 0.72 7.83
C TYR A 46 -6.42 1.77 8.93
N ASP A 47 -5.52 2.76 9.05
CA ASP A 47 -5.58 3.87 9.99
C ASP A 47 -5.80 5.21 9.26
N ARG A 48 -6.30 5.16 8.02
CA ARG A 48 -6.63 6.31 7.16
C ARG A 48 -5.45 7.23 6.86
N HIS A 49 -4.21 6.74 7.02
CA HIS A 49 -3.01 7.43 6.59
C HIS A 49 -2.71 7.05 5.14
N LEU A 50 -3.17 7.88 4.21
CA LEU A 50 -3.06 7.71 2.76
C LEU A 50 -2.14 8.79 2.16
N PRO A 51 -1.52 8.56 0.99
CA PRO A 51 -0.79 9.61 0.28
C PRO A 51 -1.72 10.77 -0.09
N ALA A 52 -1.18 11.98 -0.12
CA ALA A 52 -1.91 13.13 -0.66
C ALA A 52 -2.17 12.91 -2.16
N LEU A 53 -3.36 13.28 -2.64
CA LEU A 53 -3.73 13.11 -4.05
C LEU A 53 -2.80 13.88 -5.00
N ASP A 54 -2.33 15.04 -4.56
CA ASP A 54 -1.37 15.86 -5.28
C ASP A 54 0.00 15.20 -5.36
N ASP A 55 0.35 14.29 -4.46
CA ASP A 55 1.64 13.60 -4.44
C ASP A 55 1.67 12.32 -5.28
N LEU A 56 0.52 11.85 -5.78
CA LEU A 56 0.44 10.59 -6.53
C LEU A 56 1.35 10.56 -7.76
N HIS A 57 1.61 11.71 -8.40
CA HIS A 57 2.51 11.81 -9.55
C HIS A 57 3.98 11.47 -9.23
N LYS A 58 4.35 11.43 -7.94
CA LYS A 58 5.69 11.07 -7.47
C LYS A 58 5.93 9.57 -7.43
N TYR A 59 4.90 8.75 -7.62
CA TYR A 59 4.94 7.30 -7.47
C TYR A 59 4.84 6.59 -8.82
N ASP A 60 5.74 5.63 -9.04
CA ASP A 60 5.72 4.72 -10.19
C ASP A 60 4.72 3.57 -9.98
N GLY A 61 4.38 3.26 -8.73
CA GLY A 61 3.38 2.26 -8.41
C GLY A 61 3.06 2.14 -6.92
N PHE A 62 2.00 1.38 -6.63
CA PHE A 62 1.54 1.07 -5.27
C PHE A 62 1.36 -0.43 -5.07
N LEU A 63 1.66 -0.90 -3.85
CA LEU A 63 1.34 -2.24 -3.37
C LEU A 63 0.32 -2.14 -2.23
N ILE A 64 -0.74 -2.95 -2.27
CA ILE A 64 -1.76 -3.02 -1.21
C ILE A 64 -1.63 -4.38 -0.51
N THR A 65 -1.45 -4.36 0.81
CA THR A 65 -1.26 -5.60 1.58
C THR A 65 -2.58 -6.32 1.85
N GLY A 66 -2.48 -7.58 2.28
CA GLY A 66 -3.62 -8.32 2.81
C GLY A 66 -4.18 -7.74 4.12
N SER A 67 -5.42 -8.09 4.42
CA SER A 67 -6.15 -7.79 5.65
C SER A 67 -7.09 -8.95 5.98
N LYS A 68 -7.55 -9.01 7.24
CA LYS A 68 -8.66 -9.87 7.68
C LYS A 68 -10.02 -9.18 7.56
N SER A 69 -10.03 -7.89 7.22
CA SER A 69 -11.25 -7.13 6.98
C SER A 69 -11.93 -7.56 5.68
N ASP A 70 -13.21 -7.21 5.56
CA ASP A 70 -13.98 -7.36 4.33
C ASP A 70 -13.64 -6.21 3.36
N ALA A 71 -13.18 -6.55 2.15
CA ALA A 71 -12.84 -5.59 1.09
C ALA A 71 -14.07 -4.89 0.48
N HIS A 72 -15.25 -5.49 0.63
CA HIS A 72 -16.51 -4.95 0.15
C HIS A 72 -17.37 -4.34 1.26
N GLY A 73 -16.84 -4.25 2.47
CA GLY A 73 -17.52 -3.67 3.62
C GLY A 73 -17.49 -2.14 3.64
N ASP A 74 -18.40 -1.56 4.42
CA ASP A 74 -18.62 -0.10 4.47
C ASP A 74 -17.73 0.62 5.50
N ALA A 75 -16.66 -0.01 5.95
CA ALA A 75 -15.74 0.61 6.89
C ALA A 75 -15.11 1.85 6.26
N LEU A 76 -15.11 2.99 6.96
CA LEU A 76 -14.68 4.28 6.40
C LEU A 76 -13.29 4.23 5.75
N TRP A 77 -12.35 3.49 6.32
CA TRP A 77 -10.99 3.37 5.76
C TRP A 77 -10.98 2.57 4.45
N VAL A 78 -11.87 1.59 4.28
CA VAL A 78 -12.03 0.82 3.03
C VAL A 78 -12.58 1.74 1.95
N LEU A 79 -13.64 2.50 2.26
CA LEU A 79 -14.21 3.48 1.32
C LEU A 79 -13.18 4.53 0.88
N GLN A 80 -12.38 5.05 1.81
CA GLN A 80 -11.30 5.99 1.52
C GLN A 80 -10.16 5.36 0.71
N LEU A 81 -9.82 4.10 0.98
CA LEU A 81 -8.86 3.35 0.17
C LEU A 81 -9.39 3.18 -1.26
N CYS A 82 -10.66 2.79 -1.44
CA CYS A 82 -11.28 2.69 -2.77
C CYS A 82 -11.27 4.04 -3.52
N GLU A 83 -11.55 5.16 -2.83
CA GLU A 83 -11.43 6.50 -3.40
C GLU A 83 -10.01 6.83 -3.88
N LEU A 84 -9.00 6.51 -3.06
CA LEU A 84 -7.61 6.66 -3.46
C LEU A 84 -7.29 5.81 -4.69
N LEU A 85 -7.73 4.55 -4.72
CA LEU A 85 -7.46 3.63 -5.82
C LEU A 85 -8.12 4.10 -7.13
N ARG A 86 -9.32 4.70 -7.06
CA ARG A 86 -9.94 5.35 -8.22
C ARG A 86 -9.06 6.47 -8.78
N ASN A 87 -8.46 7.29 -7.91
CA ASN A 87 -7.55 8.37 -8.32
C ASN A 87 -6.24 7.83 -8.93
N ILE A 88 -5.65 6.80 -8.30
CA ILE A 88 -4.46 6.10 -8.79
C ILE A 88 -4.72 5.50 -10.18
N HIS A 89 -5.84 4.80 -10.35
CA HIS A 89 -6.27 4.24 -11.63
C HIS A 89 -6.47 5.33 -12.69
N ALA A 90 -7.15 6.43 -12.36
CA ALA A 90 -7.37 7.54 -13.28
C ALA A 90 -6.04 8.15 -13.79
N LYS A 91 -5.00 8.14 -12.96
CA LYS A 91 -3.64 8.58 -13.31
C LYS A 91 -2.80 7.49 -14.00
N ARG A 92 -3.34 6.28 -14.20
CA ARG A 92 -2.66 5.11 -14.79
C ARG A 92 -1.39 4.71 -14.05
N ILE A 93 -1.35 4.93 -12.74
CA ILE A 93 -0.26 4.47 -11.88
C ILE A 93 -0.46 2.98 -11.61
N LYS A 94 0.62 2.19 -11.63
CA LYS A 94 0.56 0.74 -11.47
C LYS A 94 0.16 0.36 -10.05
N VAL A 95 -0.64 -0.69 -9.89
CA VAL A 95 -1.07 -1.21 -8.59
C VAL A 95 -0.90 -2.73 -8.56
N VAL A 96 -0.42 -3.26 -7.43
CA VAL A 96 -0.43 -4.70 -7.13
C VAL A 96 -1.19 -4.90 -5.82
N GLY A 97 -2.21 -5.75 -5.84
CA GLY A 97 -2.98 -6.16 -4.67
C GLY A 97 -2.54 -7.52 -4.14
N ILE A 98 -2.56 -7.71 -2.83
CA ILE A 98 -2.31 -9.02 -2.19
C ILE A 98 -3.53 -9.40 -1.34
N CYS A 99 -4.20 -10.50 -1.70
CA CYS A 99 -5.38 -11.03 -0.99
C CYS A 99 -6.50 -9.98 -0.86
N PHE A 100 -6.69 -9.36 0.32
CA PHE A 100 -7.61 -8.23 0.50
C PHE A 100 -7.36 -7.12 -0.54
N GLY A 101 -6.10 -6.79 -0.80
CA GLY A 101 -5.78 -5.71 -1.72
C GLY A 101 -6.09 -6.00 -3.19
N ASP A 102 -6.38 -7.26 -3.53
CA ASP A 102 -6.71 -7.71 -4.90
C ASP A 102 -8.22 -7.87 -5.14
N GLN A 103 -9.01 -8.00 -4.06
CA GLN A 103 -10.48 -8.08 -4.08
C GLN A 103 -11.11 -6.70 -4.34
#